data_AF-A0A838RX60-F1
#
_entry.id   AF-A0A838RX60-F1
#
_cell.length_a   1.000
_cell.length_b   1.000
_cell.length_c   1.000
_cell.angle_alpha   90.00
_cell.angle_beta   90.00
_cell.angle_gamma   90.00
#
_symmetry.space_group_name_H-M   'P 1'
#
loop_
_entity.id
_entity.type
_entity.pdbx_description
1 polymer ?
#
loop_
_entity_poly.entity_id
_entity_poly.type
_entity_poly.pdbx_seq_one_letter_code
_entity_poly.pdbx_strand_id
1 'polypeptide(L)'
;MRCISEIEAFAEKFRAALSRRQVAIRDFYDLDYGIRKLLLRPEDAQMVELLRQKLAIPGNEPLDTSEQRLAELRQQVEAQLRPVLRESDFREFDLERAFRIVTDMAARVA
;
A
#
# COMPACT_ATOMS: atom_id res chain seq x y z
N MET A 1 -22.07 3.11 -13.40
CA MET A 1 -20.70 3.59 -13.08
C MET A 1 -19.73 2.47 -13.47
N ARG A 2 -18.72 2.75 -14.28
CA ARG A 2 -17.64 1.77 -14.56
C ARG A 2 -16.57 1.98 -13.50
N CYS A 3 -16.31 0.96 -12.69
CA CYS A 3 -15.22 0.94 -11.72
C CYS A 3 -14.03 0.18 -12.31
N ILE A 4 -12.83 0.51 -11.86
CA ILE A 4 -11.64 -0.31 -12.11
C ILE A 4 -11.77 -1.64 -11.37
N SER A 5 -11.10 -2.69 -11.86
CA SER A 5 -11.06 -3.98 -11.18
C SER A 5 -10.34 -3.89 -9.83
N GLU A 6 -10.61 -4.81 -8.91
CA GLU A 6 -9.93 -4.88 -7.61
C GLU A 6 -8.40 -4.97 -7.75
N ILE A 7 -7.90 -5.83 -8.64
CA ILE A 7 -6.46 -5.99 -8.85
C ILE A 7 -5.81 -4.68 -9.33
N GLU A 8 -6.48 -3.96 -10.23
CA GLU A 8 -6.05 -2.66 -10.73
C GLU A 8 -6.02 -1.60 -9.61
N ALA A 9 -7.05 -1.59 -8.76
CA ALA A 9 -7.11 -0.68 -7.62
C ALA A 9 -5.97 -0.95 -6.63
N PHE A 10 -5.72 -2.21 -6.28
CA PHE A 10 -4.65 -2.58 -5.36
C PHE A 10 -3.25 -2.42 -5.95
N ALA A 11 -3.07 -2.64 -7.25
CA ALA A 11 -1.81 -2.34 -7.92
C ALA A 11 -1.50 -0.83 -7.90
N GLU A 12 -2.50 0.04 -8.08
CA GLU A 12 -2.33 1.48 -7.87
C GLU A 12 -2.02 1.84 -6.40
N LYS A 13 -2.59 1.12 -5.44
CA LYS A 13 -2.28 1.31 -4.01
C LYS A 13 -0.83 0.94 -3.69
N PHE A 14 -0.34 -0.19 -4.21
CA PHE A 14 1.07 -0.56 -4.09
C PHE A 14 1.98 0.47 -4.77
N ARG A 15 1.67 0.88 -6.00
CA ARG A 15 2.44 1.93 -6.70
C ARG A 15 2.51 3.19 -5.84
N ALA A 16 1.37 3.65 -5.35
CA ALA A 16 1.27 4.81 -4.49
C ALA A 16 2.08 4.70 -3.20
N ALA A 17 1.98 3.56 -2.50
CA ALA A 17 2.70 3.30 -1.27
C ALA A 17 4.22 3.30 -1.48
N LEU A 18 4.69 2.83 -2.64
CA LEU A 18 6.11 2.70 -2.96
C LEU A 18 6.75 3.96 -3.55
N SER A 19 6.04 4.71 -4.39
CA SER A 19 6.67 5.71 -5.27
C SER A 19 6.11 7.13 -5.17
N ARG A 20 5.15 7.40 -4.27
CA ARG A 20 4.72 8.79 -4.03
C ARG A 20 5.83 9.55 -3.32
N ARG A 21 5.92 10.86 -3.59
CA ARG A 21 6.82 11.74 -2.85
C ARG A 21 6.43 11.85 -1.37
N GLN A 22 5.15 12.15 -1.11
CA GLN A 22 4.59 12.20 0.25
C GLN A 22 3.82 10.91 0.52
N VAL A 23 4.22 10.19 1.57
CA VAL A 23 3.59 8.93 1.94
C VAL A 23 2.19 9.19 2.51
N ALA A 24 1.26 8.26 2.27
CA ALA A 24 -0.10 8.34 2.80
C ALA A 24 -0.48 7.04 3.53
N ILE A 25 -0.72 7.14 4.83
CA ILE A 25 -1.04 5.99 5.70
C ILE A 25 -2.27 5.18 5.24
N ARG A 26 -3.22 5.84 4.55
CA ARG A 26 -4.44 5.19 4.06
C ARG A 26 -4.15 4.14 2.99
N ASP A 27 -3.13 4.31 2.16
CA ASP A 27 -2.78 3.30 1.16
C ASP A 27 -2.25 2.03 1.83
N PHE A 28 -1.50 2.16 2.93
CA PHE A 28 -1.03 1.03 3.74
C PHE A 28 -2.19 0.33 4.47
N TYR A 29 -3.15 1.11 5.00
CA TYR A 29 -4.37 0.54 5.57
C TYR A 29 -5.17 -0.26 4.54
N ASP A 30 -5.41 0.31 3.36
CA ASP A 30 -6.18 -0.36 2.31
C ASP A 30 -5.52 -1.68 1.90
N LEU A 31 -4.19 -1.71 1.77
CA LEU A 31 -3.44 -2.92 1.43
C LEU A 31 -3.54 -3.99 2.52
N ASP A 32 -3.32 -3.63 3.79
CA ASP A 32 -3.45 -4.57 4.91
C ASP A 32 -4.89 -5.09 5.02
N TYR A 33 -5.88 -4.22 4.84
CA TYR A 33 -7.29 -4.60 4.84
C TYR A 33 -7.63 -5.56 3.69
N GLY A 34 -7.18 -5.25 2.47
CA GLY A 34 -7.43 -6.06 1.28
C GLY A 34 -6.89 -7.48 1.43
N ILE A 35 -5.69 -7.62 2.00
CA ILE A 35 -5.07 -8.94 2.23
C ILE A 35 -5.83 -9.71 3.31
N ARG A 36 -6.18 -9.05 4.42
CA ARG A 36 -6.84 -9.73 5.54
C ARG A 36 -8.30 -10.08 5.27
N LYS A 37 -9.03 -9.24 4.55
CA LYS A 37 -10.50 -9.31 4.45
C LYS A 37 -11.01 -9.61 3.04
N LEU A 38 -10.26 -9.26 2.00
CA LEU A 38 -10.69 -9.38 0.60
C LEU A 38 -9.92 -10.46 -0.17
N LEU A 39 -9.15 -11.30 0.53
CA LEU A 39 -8.36 -12.40 -0.06
C LEU A 39 -7.37 -11.92 -1.14
N LEU A 40 -6.93 -10.66 -1.06
CA LEU A 40 -5.89 -10.14 -1.94
C LEU A 40 -4.61 -10.97 -1.71
N ARG A 41 -4.01 -11.46 -2.81
CA ARG A 41 -2.75 -12.21 -2.80
C ARG A 41 -1.65 -11.37 -3.45
N PRO A 42 -0.80 -10.69 -2.68
CA PRO A 42 0.29 -9.87 -3.22
C PRO A 42 1.26 -10.66 -4.08
N GLU A 43 1.43 -11.94 -3.81
CA GLU A 43 2.28 -12.86 -4.56
C GLU A 43 1.70 -13.34 -5.90
N ASP A 44 0.46 -12.96 -6.23
CA ASP A 44 -0.13 -13.29 -7.52
C ASP A 44 0.70 -12.71 -8.67
N ALA A 45 1.07 -13.54 -9.65
CA ALA A 45 1.90 -13.13 -10.78
C ALA A 45 1.28 -11.98 -11.59
N GLN A 46 -0.06 -11.94 -11.71
CA GLN A 46 -0.77 -10.87 -12.37
C GLN A 46 -0.63 -9.56 -11.60
N MET A 47 -0.67 -9.60 -10.26
CA MET A 47 -0.48 -8.41 -9.41
C MET A 47 0.94 -7.84 -9.58
N VAL A 48 1.95 -8.70 -9.49
CA VAL A 48 3.36 -8.29 -9.62
C VAL A 48 3.63 -7.67 -10.99
N GLU A 49 3.15 -8.31 -12.06
CA GLU A 49 3.35 -7.83 -13.42
C GLU A 49 2.63 -6.49 -13.66
N LEU A 50 1.39 -6.35 -13.20
CA LEU A 50 0.64 -5.11 -13.30
C LEU A 50 1.33 -3.96 -12.56
N LEU A 51 1.87 -4.23 -11.36
CA LEU A 51 2.62 -3.24 -10.61
C LEU A 51 3.92 -2.83 -11.32
N ARG A 52 4.67 -3.76 -11.93
CA ARG A 52 5.86 -3.41 -12.73
C ARG A 52 5.50 -2.45 -13.86
N GLN A 53 4.43 -2.74 -14.60
CA GLN A 53 3.95 -1.88 -15.68
C GLN A 53 3.59 -0.48 -15.18
N LYS A 54 2.93 -0.40 -14.03
CA LYS A 54 2.56 0.84 -13.35
C LYS A 54 3.76 1.66 -12.87
N LEU A 55 4.82 1.00 -12.39
CA LEU A 55 6.05 1.64 -11.95
C LEU A 55 6.92 2.12 -13.12
N ALA A 56 6.85 1.44 -14.26
CA ALA A 56 7.56 1.83 -15.49
C ALA A 56 7.01 3.12 -16.13
N ILE A 57 5.82 3.59 -15.72
CA ILE A 57 5.28 4.87 -16.17
C ILE A 57 6.16 6.01 -15.61
N PRO A 58 6.62 6.96 -16.45
CA PRO A 58 7.41 8.10 -15.98
C PRO A 58 6.67 8.95 -14.94
N GLY A 59 7.42 9.53 -14.00
CA GLY A 59 6.89 10.42 -12.96
C GLY A 59 6.67 9.78 -11.59
N ASN A 60 7.00 8.50 -11.43
CA ASN A 60 7.16 7.84 -10.13
C ASN A 60 8.50 8.28 -9.49
N GLU A 61 8.50 8.57 -8.19
CA GLU A 61 9.75 8.67 -7.43
C GLU A 61 10.38 7.26 -7.31
N PRO A 62 11.69 7.15 -7.00
CA PRO A 62 12.30 5.88 -6.67
C PRO A 62 11.53 5.14 -5.57
N LEU A 63 11.50 3.81 -5.66
CA LEU A 63 10.87 2.98 -4.63
C LEU A 63 11.51 3.28 -3.27
N ASP A 64 10.69 3.55 -2.27
CA ASP A 64 11.17 3.90 -0.94
C ASP A 64 10.56 2.95 0.12
N THR A 65 11.44 2.13 0.67
CA THR A 65 11.16 1.17 1.75
C THR A 65 12.00 1.49 2.99
N SER A 66 12.46 2.74 3.10
CA SER A 66 13.34 3.17 4.18
C SER A 66 12.66 3.28 5.54
N GLU A 67 13.45 3.18 6.60
CA GLU A 67 12.99 3.45 7.98
C GLU A 67 12.46 4.88 8.17
N GLN A 68 12.98 5.84 7.40
CA GLN A 68 12.46 7.21 7.41
C GLN A 68 11.00 7.24 6.95
N ARG A 69 10.69 6.52 5.86
CA ARG A 69 9.31 6.42 5.36
C ARG A 69 8.38 5.76 6.36
N LEU A 70 8.85 4.74 7.07
CA LEU A 70 8.10 4.11 8.16
C LEU A 70 7.87 5.09 9.33
N ALA A 71 8.88 5.90 9.70
CA ALA A 71 8.72 6.92 10.73
C ALA A 71 7.69 7.98 10.35
N GLU A 72 7.67 8.43 9.09
CA GLU A 72 6.65 9.35 8.57
C GLU A 72 5.24 8.75 8.66
N LEU A 73 5.08 7.47 8.29
CA LEU A 73 3.82 6.75 8.41
C LEU A 73 3.33 6.67 9.86
N ARG A 74 4.21 6.37 10.81
CA ARG A 74 3.87 6.31 12.25
C ARG A 74 3.26 7.63 12.75
N GLN A 75 3.76 8.77 12.27
CA GLN A 75 3.22 10.09 12.63
C GLN A 75 1.80 10.32 12.08
N GLN A 76 1.41 9.64 11.00
CA GLN A 76 0.10 9.81 10.36
C GLN A 76 -1.00 8.93 10.96
N VAL A 77 -0.66 7.85 11.68
CA VAL A 77 -1.64 6.86 12.18
C VAL A 77 -2.73 7.52 13.02
N GLU A 78 -2.35 8.24 14.07
CA GLU A 78 -3.32 8.87 14.97
C GLU A 78 -4.00 10.09 14.33
N ALA A 79 -3.26 10.91 13.59
CA ALA A 79 -3.77 12.17 13.08
C ALA A 79 -4.62 12.04 11.80
N GLN A 80 -4.34 11.05 10.95
CA GLN A 80 -4.91 10.96 9.60
C GLN A 80 -5.68 9.67 9.32
N LEU A 81 -5.36 8.59 10.04
CA LEU A 81 -6.04 7.30 9.88
C LEU A 81 -7.14 7.08 10.91
N ARG A 82 -6.83 7.24 12.21
CA ARG A 82 -7.80 6.99 13.29
C ARG A 82 -9.15 7.73 13.13
N PRO A 83 -9.20 9.02 12.76
CA PRO A 83 -10.47 9.75 12.69
C PRO A 83 -11.42 9.26 11.60
N VAL A 84 -10.93 8.49 10.62
CA VAL A 84 -11.70 8.04 9.46
C VAL A 84 -12.06 6.55 9.49
N LEU A 85 -11.57 5.81 10.49
CA LEU A 85 -11.83 4.38 10.63
C LEU A 85 -12.84 4.11 11.75
N ARG A 86 -13.51 2.97 11.63
CA ARG A 86 -14.23 2.39 12.77
C ARG A 86 -13.22 1.89 13.78
N GLU A 87 -13.57 1.95 15.06
CA GLU A 87 -12.70 1.53 16.15
C GLU A 87 -12.20 0.07 15.98
N SER A 88 -13.06 -0.83 15.50
CA SER A 88 -12.68 -2.22 15.22
C SER A 88 -11.63 -2.33 14.12
N ASP A 89 -11.82 -1.59 13.02
CA ASP A 89 -10.91 -1.63 11.87
C ASP A 89 -9.56 -1.01 12.22
N PHE A 90 -9.56 0.07 13.00
CA PHE A 90 -8.34 0.72 13.49
C PHE A 90 -7.54 -0.21 14.43
N ARG A 91 -8.21 -0.93 15.34
CA ARG A 91 -7.54 -1.88 16.25
C ARG A 91 -6.93 -3.08 15.53
N GLU A 92 -7.51 -3.51 14.41
CA GLU A 92 -6.97 -4.63 13.63
C GLU A 92 -5.81 -4.21 12.71
N PHE A 93 -5.72 -2.92 12.36
CA PHE A 93 -4.67 -2.39 11.51
C PHE A 93 -3.32 -2.46 12.22
N ASP A 94 -2.31 -2.96 11.50
CA ASP A 94 -0.93 -3.06 11.96
C ASP A 94 -0.03 -2.44 10.90
N LEU A 95 0.55 -1.30 11.23
CA LEU A 95 1.43 -0.56 10.32
C LEU A 95 2.69 -1.36 9.99
N GLU A 96 3.28 -2.08 10.95
CA GLU A 96 4.52 -2.84 10.72
C GLU A 96 4.27 -3.98 9.74
N ARG A 97 3.13 -4.67 9.88
CA ARG A 97 2.68 -5.69 8.94
C ARG A 97 2.42 -5.08 7.55
N ALA A 98 1.68 -3.98 7.48
CA ALA A 98 1.38 -3.29 6.22
C ALA A 98 2.65 -2.82 5.50
N PHE A 99 3.61 -2.27 6.24
CA PHE A 99 4.89 -1.84 5.70
C PHE A 99 5.71 -3.01 5.17
N ARG A 100 5.76 -4.12 5.91
CA ARG A 100 6.43 -5.35 5.46
C ARG A 100 5.85 -5.88 4.16
N ILE A 101 4.52 -5.90 4.03
CA ILE A 101 3.83 -6.29 2.79
C ILE A 101 4.29 -5.45 1.60
N VAL A 102 4.41 -4.13 1.79
CA VAL A 102 4.85 -3.20 0.74
C VAL A 102 6.33 -3.41 0.40
N THR A 103 7.19 -3.58 1.40
CA THR A 103 8.62 -3.86 1.20
C THR A 103 8.85 -5.19 0.50
N ASP A 104 8.11 -6.23 0.88
CA ASP A 104 8.13 -7.54 0.23
C ASP A 104 7.71 -7.42 -1.25
N MET A 105 6.69 -6.61 -1.54
CA MET A 105 6.29 -6.33 -2.91
C MET A 105 7.39 -5.60 -3.68
N ALA A 106 8.05 -4.59 -3.08
CA ALA A 106 9.17 -3.88 -3.70
C ALA A 106 10.27 -4.85 -4.16
N ALA A 107 10.63 -5.82 -3.31
CA ALA A 107 11.65 -6.83 -3.63
C ALA A 107 11.26 -7.75 -4.80
N ARG A 108 9.96 -7.91 -5.09
CA ARG A 108 9.45 -8.73 -6.22
C ARG A 108 9.43 -7.98 -7.54
N VAL A 109 9.28 -6.66 -7.50
CA VAL A 109 9.18 -5.80 -8.70
C VAL A 109 10.49 -5.12 -9.09
N ALA A 110 11.48 -5.12 -8.19
CA ALA A 110 12.85 -4.68 -8.44
C ALA A 110 13.62 -5.59 -9.41
#